data_AF-A0A0F3N5Y0-F1
#
_entry.id   AF-A0A0F3N5Y0-F1
#
_cell.length_a   1.000
_cell.length_b   1.000
_cell.length_c   1.000
_cell.angle_alpha   90.00
_cell.angle_beta   90.00
_cell.angle_gamma   90.00
#
_symmetry.space_group_name_H-M   'P 1'
#
loop_
_entity.id
_entity.type
_entity.pdbx_description
1 polymer ?
#
loop_
_entity_poly.entity_id
_entity_poly.type
_entity_poly.pdbx_seq_one_letter_code
_entity_poly.pdbx_strand_id
1 'polypeptide(L)' 'MRENVQQIRNILLENATIPVERRTLFLKTREGDYGEHDRFIGVTVPTLRTIAKSYYNLDMDD' A
#
# COMPACT_ATOMS: atom_id res chain seq x y z
N MET A 1 17.88 -1.86 -6.49
CA MET A 1 16.68 -1.17 -7.02
C MET A 1 15.43 -2.02 -7.29
N ARG A 2 15.36 -2.89 -8.30
CA ARG A 2 14.07 -3.48 -8.73
C ARG A 2 13.56 -4.66 -7.87
N GLU A 3 14.45 -5.35 -7.18
CA GLU A 3 14.12 -6.60 -6.49
C GLU A 3 13.42 -6.35 -5.15
N ASN A 4 13.93 -5.43 -4.33
CA ASN A 4 13.31 -5.05 -3.05
C ASN A 4 11.92 -4.42 -3.26
N VAL A 5 11.78 -3.52 -4.23
CA VAL A 5 10.48 -2.90 -4.56
C VAL A 5 9.47 -3.96 -5.02
N GLN A 6 9.89 -4.91 -5.85
CA GLN A 6 9.01 -5.97 -6.31
C GLN A 6 8.62 -6.92 -5.16
N GLN A 7 9.55 -7.24 -4.26
CA GLN A 7 9.29 -8.04 -3.08
C GLN A 7 8.31 -7.33 -2.14
N ILE A 8 8.52 -6.05 -1.84
CA ILE A 8 7.61 -5.24 -1.01
C ILE A 8 6.21 -5.22 -1.63
N ARG A 9 6.12 -5.04 -2.95
CA ARG A 9 4.84 -5.08 -3.66
C ARG A 9 4.11 -6.41 -3.47
N ASN A 10 4.82 -7.53 -3.64
CA ASN A 10 4.23 -8.86 -3.48
C ASN A 10 3.74 -9.08 -2.04
N ILE A 11 4.55 -8.72 -1.04
CA ILE A 11 4.18 -8.83 0.38
C ILE A 11 2.93 -7.99 0.69
N LEU A 12 2.84 -6.78 0.14
CA LEU A 12 1.67 -5.92 0.33
C LEU A 12 0.41 -6.51 -0.31
N LEU A 13 0.53 -7.13 -1.49
CA LEU A 13 -0.59 -7.78 -2.16
C LEU A 13 -1.05 -9.03 -1.41
N GLU A 14 -0.13 -9.84 -0.89
CA GLU A 14 -0.43 -11.04 -0.10
C GLU A 14 -1.09 -10.69 1.24
N ASN A 15 -0.77 -9.54 1.82
CA ASN A 15 -1.31 -9.07 3.10
C ASN A 15 -2.56 -8.17 2.96
N ALA A 16 -3.11 -8.04 1.75
CA ALA A 16 -4.33 -7.28 1.50
C ALA A 16 -5.56 -8.02 2.02
N THR A 17 -6.13 -7.55 3.14
CA THR A 17 -7.31 -8.18 3.77
C THR A 17 -8.60 -7.43 3.49
N ILE A 18 -8.54 -6.16 3.06
CA ILE A 18 -9.73 -5.35 2.79
C ILE A 18 -10.29 -5.67 1.40
N PRO A 19 -11.58 -6.06 1.29
CA PRO A 19 -12.25 -6.29 0.01
C PRO A 19 -12.20 -5.06 -0.90
N VAL A 20 -12.08 -5.27 -2.21
CA VAL A 20 -11.87 -4.20 -3.21
C VAL A 20 -12.93 -3.11 -3.10
N GLU A 21 -14.20 -3.51 -2.95
CA GLU A 21 -15.34 -2.60 -2.83
C GLU A 21 -15.31 -1.71 -1.58
N ARG A 22 -14.49 -2.05 -0.57
CA ARG A 22 -14.37 -1.30 0.69
C ARG A 22 -13.08 -0.49 0.80
N ARG A 23 -12.13 -0.62 -0.14
CA ARG A 23 -10.80 0.02 -0.01
C ARG A 23 -10.86 1.54 -0.07
N THR A 24 -11.87 2.11 -0.71
CA THR A 24 -12.06 3.56 -0.87
C THR A 24 -13.14 4.13 0.03
N LEU A 25 -13.80 3.31 0.86
CA LEU A 25 -15.00 3.69 1.60
C LEU A 25 -14.83 4.96 2.47
N PHE A 26 -13.64 5.13 3.04
CA PHE A 26 -13.32 6.26 3.92
C PHE A 26 -12.44 7.33 3.26
N LEU A 27 -12.23 7.23 1.94
CA LEU A 27 -11.25 8.03 1.20
C LEU A 27 -11.97 8.93 0.19
N LYS A 28 -11.45 10.15 0.04
CA LYS A 28 -11.98 11.14 -0.91
C LYS A 28 -11.51 10.79 -2.32
N THR A 29 -12.32 9.99 -3.01
CA THR A 29 -12.00 9.37 -4.31
C THR A 29 -13.06 9.66 -5.38
N ARG A 30 -13.94 10.64 -5.14
CA ARG A 30 -14.91 11.09 -6.16
C ARG A 30 -14.22 12.00 -7.17
N GLU A 31 -14.88 12.26 -8.29
CA GLU A 31 -14.42 13.24 -9.28
C GLU A 31 -14.17 14.61 -8.62
N GLY A 32 -12.98 15.17 -8.85
CA GLY A 32 -12.52 16.41 -8.24
C GLY A 32 -11.99 16.29 -6.81
N ASP A 33 -12.07 15.12 -6.18
CA ASP A 33 -11.45 14.87 -4.87
C ASP A 33 -9.93 14.62 -4.99
N TYR A 34 -9.22 14.88 -3.89
CA TYR A 34 -7.77 14.69 -3.79
C TYR A 34 -7.28 13.30 -4.24
N GLY A 35 -8.03 12.23 -3.96
CA GLY A 35 -7.67 10.86 -4.29
C GLY A 35 -8.40 10.28 -5.49
N GLU A 36 -8.96 11.09 -6.39
CA GLU A 36 -9.74 10.62 -7.56
C GLU A 36 -9.03 9.52 -8.37
N HIS A 37 -7.71 9.65 -8.55
CA HIS A 37 -6.93 8.73 -9.38
C HIS A 37 -6.12 7.70 -8.56
N ASP A 38 -6.31 7.67 -7.24
CA ASP A 38 -5.59 6.77 -6.36
C ASP A 38 -6.16 5.34 -6.39
N ARG A 39 -5.26 4.36 -6.29
CA ARG A 39 -5.62 2.95 -6.15
C ARG A 39 -5.09 2.39 -4.84
N PHE A 40 -5.99 1.76 -4.08
CA PHE A 40 -5.68 1.25 -2.75
C PHE A 40 -5.52 -0.27 -2.76
N ILE A 41 -4.46 -0.76 -2.10
CA ILE A 41 -4.15 -2.19 -1.98
C ILE A 41 -5.03 -2.85 -0.91
N GLY A 42 -5.45 -2.12 0.12
CA GLY A 42 -6.29 -2.68 1.19
C GLY A 42 -5.51 -3.40 2.29
N VAL A 43 -4.29 -2.96 2.57
CA VAL A 43 -3.51 -3.38 3.75
C VAL A 43 -3.88 -2.46 4.92
N THR A 44 -4.14 -3.04 6.09
CA THR A 44 -4.44 -2.25 7.30
C THR A 44 -3.22 -1.49 7.80
N VAL A 45 -3.42 -0.36 8.49
CA VAL A 45 -2.33 0.47 9.03
C VAL A 45 -1.38 -0.31 9.96
N PRO A 46 -1.85 -1.16 10.89
CA PRO A 46 -0.96 -1.96 11.72
C PRO A 46 -0.06 -2.90 10.91
N THR A 47 -0.62 -3.63 9.93
CA THR A 47 0.15 -4.54 9.08
C THR A 47 1.15 -3.77 8.21
N LEU A 48 0.73 -2.67 7.59
CA LEU A 48 1.59 -1.82 6.77
C LEU A 48 2.79 -1.29 7.58
N ARG A 49 2.55 -0.87 8.84
CA ARG A 49 3.61 -0.40 9.73
C ARG A 49 4.61 -1.51 10.06
N THR A 50 4.16 -2.73 10.28
CA THR A 50 5.05 -3.88 10.51
C THR A 50 5.93 -4.15 9.30
N ILE A 51 5.35 -4.17 8.09
CA ILE A 51 6.10 -4.37 6.85
C ILE A 51 7.14 -3.26 6.67
N ALA A 52 6.73 -1.99 6.82
CA ALA A 52 7.62 -0.84 6.66
C ALA A 52 8.84 -0.89 7.61
N LYS A 53 8.66 -1.35 8.84
CA LYS A 53 9.78 -1.51 9.80
C LYS A 53 10.82 -2.53 9.35
N SER A 54 10.42 -3.59 8.67
CA SER A 54 11.35 -4.60 8.15
C SER A 54 12.29 -4.04 7.07
N TYR A 55 11.89 -2.94 6.42
CA TYR A 55 12.65 -2.25 5.37
C TYR A 55 13.10 -0.86 5.83
N TYR A 56 13.27 -0.63 7.13
CA TYR A 56 13.59 0.70 7.68
C TYR A 56 14.93 1.26 7.17
N ASN A 57 15.90 0.39 6.90
CA ASN A 57 17.23 0.76 6.41
C ASN A 57 17.38 0.56 4.89
N LEU A 58 16.30 0.63 4.13
CA LEU A 58 16.37 0.55 2.67
C LEU A 58 17.03 1.82 2.13
N ASP A 59 18.09 1.66 1.33
CA ASP A 59 18.73 2.81 0.67
C ASP A 59 17.89 3.31 -0.51
N MET A 60 18.08 4.58 -0.90
CA MET A 60 17.35 5.17 -2.04
C MET A 60 17.71 4.51 -3.39
N ASP A 61 18.87 3.85 -3.47
CA ASP A 61 19.35 3.14 -4.66
C ASP A 61 18.96 1.63 -4.66
N ASP A 62 18.33 1.15 -3.57
CA ASP A 62 17.87 -0.23 -3.38
C ASP A 62 16.51 -0.56 -3.98
#